data_AF-A0AAN7VG49-F1
#
_entry.id   AF-A0AAN7VG49-F1
#
_cell.length_a   1.000
_cell.length_b   1.000
_cell.length_c   1.000
_cell.angle_alpha   90.00
_cell.angle_beta   90.00
_cell.angle_gamma   90.00
#
_symmetry.space_group_name_H-M   'P 1'
#
loop_
_entity.id
_entity.type
_entity.pdbx_description
1 polymer ?
#
loop_
_entity_poly.entity_id
_entity_poly.type
_entity_poly.pdbx_seq_one_letter_code
_entity_poly.pdbx_strand_id
1 'polypeptide(L)'
;MTENNLNDTPVTQENVEKGERYKTEANEYFKNQDFDTAINLYTKAIECNPNLAIYYGNRSFAYLKSEFFGYALTDASKAIDLDRSYIKGFYRRAAAHMSLGKFKEALKDYEYVTKAKPNDKDAKMKYTECNKIVKKIAFEKAISVDDNKRNIADSIDLDAMAIENDYNGPELEDGKVTLQFMKDLMELYKKQGKLHRKYAYKILLDIKTYFAAQSSLVDVHIEDDDKFTVCGDIHGQYFDLMNIFDLNGLPSPTNPYLFNGDFVDRGSFSVECIFTLFGFKLLYPNYFFMSRGNHESATMNQMYGFDGEVKAKYTAQMADLFTEVYNWLPLAHCLNNRVLVMHGGLFARDDVTLADIRAIERNRQPPEDGLMCELLWSDPMPQNGRTSSKRGVGCQFGPDVTKKFLALNKLDYIIRSHEVKNEGYEVAHDNKCITVFSAPNYCDTMGNKGAFITLKGKDMIPKYTTYEAVPHPNVKPMAYANSLLSLMC
;
A
#
# COMPACT_ATOMS: atom_id res chain seq x y z
N MET A 1 33.31 -19.29 -29.66
CA MET A 1 32.05 -19.00 -30.39
C MET A 1 31.51 -17.73 -29.79
N THR A 2 31.49 -16.67 -30.59
CA THR A 2 31.13 -15.30 -30.20
C THR A 2 29.66 -15.23 -29.81
N GLU A 3 29.38 -14.68 -28.62
CA GLU A 3 28.04 -14.23 -28.23
C GLU A 3 27.60 -13.14 -29.21
N ASN A 4 26.64 -13.47 -30.07
CA ASN A 4 25.95 -12.48 -30.89
C ASN A 4 25.10 -11.60 -29.96
N ASN A 5 25.56 -10.37 -29.73
CA ASN A 5 24.71 -9.30 -29.20
C ASN A 5 23.54 -9.10 -30.18
N LEU A 6 22.32 -9.38 -29.73
CA LEU A 6 21.07 -9.12 -30.46
C LEU A 6 20.86 -7.63 -30.80
N ASN A 7 21.72 -6.72 -30.30
CA ASN A 7 21.61 -5.27 -30.46
C ASN A 7 22.23 -4.70 -31.75
N ASP A 8 22.93 -5.50 -32.57
CA ASP A 8 23.65 -5.00 -33.76
C ASP A 8 22.94 -5.27 -35.10
N THR A 9 21.68 -5.73 -35.07
CA THR A 9 20.91 -5.89 -36.32
C THR A 9 20.38 -4.53 -36.78
N PRO A 10 20.64 -4.08 -38.03
CA PRO A 10 20.12 -2.82 -38.53
C PRO A 10 18.59 -2.81 -38.49
N VAL A 11 17.99 -1.82 -37.82
CA VAL A 11 16.54 -1.64 -37.81
C VAL A 11 16.08 -1.28 -39.22
N THR A 12 15.16 -2.08 -39.78
CA THR A 12 14.63 -1.82 -41.13
C THR A 12 13.78 -0.54 -41.16
N GLN A 13 13.72 0.12 -42.31
CA GLN A 13 12.86 1.29 -42.51
C GLN A 13 11.39 0.98 -42.19
N GLU A 14 10.92 -0.23 -42.52
CA GLU A 14 9.58 -0.71 -42.18
C GLU A 14 9.36 -0.74 -40.65
N ASN A 15 10.33 -1.25 -39.89
CA ASN A 15 10.26 -1.30 -38.43
C ASN A 15 10.31 0.10 -37.81
N VAL A 16 11.06 1.04 -38.40
CA VAL A 16 11.04 2.45 -37.98
C VAL A 16 9.63 3.03 -38.14
N GLU A 17 9.01 2.87 -39.30
CA GLU A 17 7.66 3.37 -39.58
C GLU A 17 6.58 2.69 -38.73
N LYS A 18 6.73 1.39 -38.47
CA LYS A 18 5.84 0.63 -37.60
C LYS A 18 5.98 1.06 -36.13
N GLY A 19 7.19 1.26 -35.64
CA GLY A 19 7.47 1.77 -34.29
C GLY A 19 6.87 3.16 -34.08
N GLU A 20 7.02 4.05 -35.06
CA GLU A 20 6.43 5.41 -35.00
C GLU A 20 4.90 5.40 -35.00
N ARG A 21 4.27 4.48 -35.76
CA ARG A 21 2.82 4.27 -35.71
C ARG A 21 2.37 3.81 -34.33
N TYR A 22 2.99 2.77 -33.78
CA TYR A 22 2.64 2.29 -32.43
C TYR A 22 2.84 3.34 -31.35
N LYS A 23 3.94 4.11 -31.40
CA LYS A 23 4.16 5.24 -30.48
C LYS A 23 3.05 6.29 -30.61
N THR A 24 2.62 6.61 -31.82
CA THR A 24 1.58 7.62 -32.05
C THR A 24 0.23 7.16 -31.50
N GLU A 25 -0.15 5.91 -31.77
CA GLU A 25 -1.36 5.29 -31.22
C GLU A 25 -1.30 5.22 -29.68
N ALA A 26 -0.15 4.80 -29.12
CA ALA A 26 0.07 4.78 -27.68
C ALA A 26 -0.09 6.15 -27.03
N ASN A 27 0.35 7.24 -27.69
CA ASN A 27 0.17 8.60 -27.19
C ASN A 27 -1.33 8.98 -27.13
N GLU A 28 -2.16 8.52 -28.06
CA GLU A 28 -3.60 8.80 -28.04
C GLU A 28 -4.30 8.04 -26.90
N TYR A 29 -4.00 6.75 -26.72
CA TYR A 29 -4.50 5.98 -25.57
C TYR A 29 -4.03 6.58 -24.23
N PHE A 30 -2.77 7.02 -24.16
CA PHE A 30 -2.24 7.70 -22.98
C PHE A 30 -3.01 9.00 -22.67
N LYS A 31 -3.33 9.83 -23.69
CA LYS A 31 -4.13 11.06 -23.50
C LYS A 31 -5.54 10.75 -23.00
N ASN A 32 -6.10 9.63 -23.45
CA ASN A 32 -7.40 9.13 -23.01
C ASN A 32 -7.33 8.40 -21.65
N GLN A 33 -6.17 8.40 -20.99
CA GLN A 33 -5.91 7.74 -19.70
C GLN A 33 -6.05 6.21 -19.73
N ASP A 34 -6.07 5.59 -20.91
CA ASP A 34 -5.93 4.15 -21.08
C ASP A 34 -4.43 3.79 -21.09
N PHE A 35 -3.87 3.75 -19.90
CA PHE A 35 -2.43 3.54 -19.71
C PHE A 35 -2.01 2.10 -20.02
N ASP A 36 -2.88 1.11 -19.81
CA ASP A 36 -2.58 -0.30 -20.08
C ASP A 36 -2.42 -0.55 -21.59
N THR A 37 -3.35 -0.04 -22.40
CA THR A 37 -3.22 -0.12 -23.87
C THR A 37 -2.02 0.68 -24.34
N ALA A 38 -1.76 1.86 -23.78
CA ALA A 38 -0.58 2.66 -24.10
C ALA A 38 0.73 1.92 -23.81
N ILE A 39 0.86 1.26 -22.65
CA ILE A 39 2.04 0.45 -22.26
C ILE A 39 2.27 -0.67 -23.27
N ASN A 40 1.21 -1.39 -23.66
CA ASN A 40 1.29 -2.47 -24.64
C ASN A 40 1.75 -1.96 -26.01
N LEU A 41 1.23 -0.83 -26.47
CA LEU A 41 1.62 -0.23 -27.75
C LEU A 41 3.05 0.33 -27.72
N TYR A 42 3.48 0.99 -26.64
CA TYR A 42 4.89 1.38 -26.49
C TYR A 42 5.83 0.17 -26.46
N THR A 43 5.40 -0.95 -25.88
CA THR A 43 6.16 -2.20 -25.90
C THR A 43 6.36 -2.70 -27.33
N LYS A 44 5.30 -2.72 -28.14
CA LYS A 44 5.39 -3.04 -29.58
C LYS A 44 6.29 -2.04 -30.33
N ALA A 45 6.27 -0.76 -29.97
CA ALA A 45 7.18 0.23 -30.56
C ALA A 45 8.66 -0.09 -30.24
N ILE A 46 8.95 -0.48 -29.01
CA ILE A 46 10.29 -0.90 -28.55
C ILE A 46 10.74 -2.18 -29.25
N GLU A 47 9.85 -3.16 -29.43
CA GLU A 47 10.15 -4.38 -30.20
C GLU A 47 10.51 -4.07 -31.66
N CYS A 48 9.91 -3.03 -32.25
CA CYS A 48 10.25 -2.58 -33.61
C CYS A 48 11.60 -1.86 -33.65
N ASN A 49 11.88 -0.98 -32.68
CA ASN A 49 13.17 -0.28 -32.58
C ASN A 49 13.58 -0.08 -31.11
N PRO A 50 14.48 -0.93 -30.58
CA PRO A 50 14.86 -0.90 -29.17
C PRO A 50 15.89 0.19 -28.84
N ASN A 51 16.33 0.98 -29.82
CA ASN A 51 17.40 1.97 -29.67
C ASN A 51 16.88 3.42 -29.55
N LEU A 52 15.56 3.63 -29.49
CA LEU A 52 14.97 4.97 -29.39
C LEU A 52 14.58 5.31 -27.94
N ALA A 53 15.33 6.25 -27.34
CA ALA A 53 15.11 6.73 -25.97
C ALA A 53 13.66 7.22 -25.72
N ILE A 54 13.02 7.82 -26.72
CA ILE A 54 11.64 8.34 -26.60
C ILE A 54 10.61 7.25 -26.30
N TYR A 55 10.80 6.02 -26.79
CA TYR A 55 9.84 4.94 -26.54
C TYR A 55 9.85 4.51 -25.08
N TYR A 56 11.05 4.29 -24.53
CA TYR A 56 11.23 4.00 -23.11
C TYR A 56 10.80 5.20 -22.23
N GLY A 57 11.12 6.43 -22.63
CA GLY A 57 10.71 7.63 -21.90
C GLY A 57 9.19 7.80 -21.80
N ASN A 58 8.47 7.47 -22.88
CA ASN A 58 7.01 7.52 -22.88
C ASN A 58 6.38 6.34 -22.13
N ARG A 59 6.90 5.13 -22.29
CA ARG A 59 6.42 3.95 -21.54
C ARG A 59 6.70 4.08 -20.05
N SER A 60 7.86 4.63 -19.67
CA SER A 60 8.16 5.03 -18.28
C SER A 60 7.12 5.99 -17.73
N PHE A 61 6.64 6.94 -18.53
CA PHE A 61 5.59 7.85 -18.07
C PHE A 61 4.24 7.14 -17.89
N ALA A 62 3.89 6.21 -18.77
CA ALA A 62 2.72 5.36 -18.60
C ALA A 62 2.83 4.50 -17.32
N TYR A 63 4.02 3.92 -17.05
CA TYR A 63 4.28 3.22 -15.80
C TYR A 63 4.17 4.11 -14.56
N LEU A 64 4.59 5.38 -14.60
CA LEU A 64 4.36 6.31 -13.48
C LEU A 64 2.88 6.53 -13.22
N LYS A 65 2.08 6.66 -14.29
CA LYS A 65 0.62 6.87 -14.20
C LYS A 65 -0.12 5.63 -13.69
N SER A 66 0.39 4.45 -14.01
CA SER A 66 -0.10 3.16 -13.47
C SER A 66 0.60 2.73 -12.18
N GLU A 67 1.44 3.59 -11.59
CA GLU A 67 2.17 3.35 -10.34
C GLU A 67 3.13 2.14 -10.35
N PHE A 68 3.55 1.71 -11.53
CA PHE A 68 4.61 0.71 -11.72
C PHE A 68 5.98 1.40 -11.65
N PHE A 69 6.29 1.98 -10.49
CA PHE A 69 7.45 2.86 -10.30
C PHE A 69 8.80 2.17 -10.56
N GLY A 70 8.90 0.85 -10.34
CA GLY A 70 10.10 0.07 -10.66
C GLY A 70 10.32 -0.07 -12.16
N TYR A 71 9.27 -0.34 -12.92
CA TYR A 71 9.32 -0.35 -14.37
C TYR A 71 9.55 1.06 -14.95
N ALA A 72 8.92 2.08 -14.36
CA ALA A 72 9.18 3.46 -14.72
C ALA A 72 10.66 3.84 -14.54
N LEU A 73 11.26 3.47 -13.39
CA LEU A 73 12.67 3.70 -13.08
C LEU A 73 13.59 2.97 -14.09
N THR A 74 13.27 1.73 -14.41
CA THR A 74 14.04 0.90 -15.36
C THR A 74 14.02 1.51 -16.76
N ASP A 75 12.84 1.82 -17.29
CA ASP A 75 12.69 2.42 -18.62
C ASP A 75 13.28 3.84 -18.68
N ALA A 76 13.12 4.65 -17.64
CA ALA A 76 13.72 5.97 -17.60
C ALA A 76 15.25 5.91 -17.61
N SER A 77 15.83 4.96 -16.89
CA SER A 77 17.28 4.71 -16.92
C SER A 77 17.74 4.25 -18.29
N LYS A 78 17.02 3.30 -18.91
CA LYS A 78 17.31 2.85 -20.28
C LYS A 78 17.21 3.99 -21.31
N ALA A 79 16.25 4.89 -21.17
CA ALA A 79 16.13 6.07 -22.03
C ALA A 79 17.35 6.98 -21.93
N ILE A 80 17.87 7.20 -20.72
CA ILE A 80 19.07 8.01 -20.46
C ILE A 80 20.34 7.31 -21.00
N ASP A 81 20.41 5.99 -20.88
CA ASP A 81 21.54 5.21 -21.39
C ASP A 81 21.60 5.23 -22.92
N LEU A 82 20.45 5.22 -23.59
CA LEU A 82 20.33 5.35 -25.05
C LEU A 82 20.63 6.78 -25.52
N ASP A 83 20.14 7.80 -24.81
CA ASP A 83 20.35 9.21 -25.14
C ASP A 83 20.46 10.08 -23.88
N ARG A 84 21.69 10.46 -23.51
CA ARG A 84 21.94 11.34 -22.36
C ARG A 84 21.47 12.77 -22.56
N SER A 85 21.16 13.18 -23.79
CA SER A 85 20.56 14.49 -24.10
C SER A 85 19.04 14.50 -23.92
N TYR A 86 18.41 13.33 -23.77
CA TYR A 86 16.96 13.20 -23.56
C TYR A 86 16.55 13.59 -22.14
N ILE A 87 16.40 14.90 -21.91
CA ILE A 87 16.09 15.51 -20.60
C ILE A 87 14.82 14.93 -19.96
N LYS A 88 13.83 14.52 -20.77
CA LYS A 88 12.60 13.89 -20.26
C LYS A 88 12.92 12.58 -19.51
N GLY A 89 13.94 11.83 -19.91
CA GLY A 89 14.37 10.60 -19.22
C GLY A 89 14.74 10.87 -17.76
N PHE A 90 15.57 11.90 -17.50
CA PHE A 90 15.93 12.32 -16.15
C PHE A 90 14.71 12.76 -15.34
N TYR A 91 13.78 13.49 -15.96
CA TYR A 91 12.55 13.90 -15.30
C TYR A 91 11.67 12.71 -14.89
N ARG A 92 11.52 11.70 -15.77
CA ARG A 92 10.77 10.47 -15.44
C ARG A 92 11.47 9.66 -14.36
N ARG A 93 12.80 9.56 -14.41
CA ARG A 93 13.58 8.86 -13.40
C ARG A 93 13.50 9.53 -12.03
N ALA A 94 13.57 10.86 -11.99
CA ALA A 94 13.38 11.65 -10.78
C ALA A 94 11.98 11.41 -10.17
N ALA A 95 10.93 11.42 -10.99
CA ALA A 95 9.57 11.13 -10.55
C ALA A 95 9.44 9.70 -10.00
N ALA A 96 10.03 8.70 -10.67
CA ALA A 96 10.04 7.33 -10.18
C ALA A 96 10.79 7.21 -8.83
N HIS A 97 11.96 7.84 -8.70
CA HIS A 97 12.70 7.88 -7.44
C HIS A 97 11.90 8.56 -6.32
N MET A 98 11.20 9.65 -6.60
CA MET A 98 10.33 10.30 -5.61
C MET A 98 9.22 9.36 -5.13
N SER A 99 8.53 8.68 -6.04
CA SER A 99 7.46 7.72 -5.69
C SER A 99 7.99 6.53 -4.88
N LEU A 100 9.25 6.18 -5.07
CA LEU A 100 9.94 5.13 -4.31
C LEU A 100 10.55 5.62 -2.99
N GLY A 101 10.36 6.89 -2.61
CA GLY A 101 11.00 7.48 -1.42
C GLY A 101 12.52 7.68 -1.54
N LYS A 102 13.09 7.48 -2.73
CA LYS A 102 14.52 7.64 -3.04
C LYS A 102 14.85 9.11 -3.32
N PHE A 103 14.59 9.96 -2.33
CA PHE A 103 14.60 11.42 -2.49
C PHE A 103 15.97 11.99 -2.85
N LYS A 104 17.07 11.37 -2.39
CA LYS A 104 18.43 11.83 -2.71
C LYS A 104 18.77 11.57 -4.18
N GLU A 105 18.36 10.43 -4.70
CA GLU A 105 18.51 10.03 -6.09
C GLU A 105 17.65 10.93 -6.99
N ALA A 106 16.39 11.17 -6.61
CA ALA A 106 15.51 12.10 -7.30
C ALA A 106 16.10 13.52 -7.38
N LEU A 107 16.69 14.00 -6.28
CA LEU A 107 17.27 15.34 -6.22
C LEU A 107 18.41 15.52 -7.23
N LYS A 108 19.26 14.49 -7.43
CA LYS A 108 20.34 14.52 -8.42
C LYS A 108 19.80 14.66 -9.84
N ASP A 109 18.73 13.94 -10.18
CA ASP A 109 18.10 14.02 -11.50
C ASP A 109 17.41 15.38 -11.71
N TYR A 110 16.70 15.91 -10.71
CA TYR A 110 16.11 17.25 -10.80
C TYR A 110 17.16 18.35 -10.89
N GLU A 111 18.31 18.21 -10.23
CA GLU A 111 19.44 19.13 -10.36
C GLU A 111 19.97 19.12 -11.80
N TYR A 112 20.08 17.95 -12.44
CA TYR A 112 20.47 17.85 -13.83
C TYR A 112 19.46 18.54 -14.77
N VAL A 113 18.16 18.26 -14.60
CA VAL A 113 17.09 18.87 -15.41
C VAL A 113 17.09 20.40 -15.27
N THR A 114 17.23 20.92 -14.05
CA THR A 114 17.22 22.39 -13.81
C THR A 114 18.46 23.08 -14.39
N LYS A 115 19.62 22.41 -14.39
CA LYS A 115 20.83 22.91 -15.09
C LYS A 115 20.65 22.90 -16.61
N ALA A 116 20.06 21.84 -17.17
CA ALA A 116 19.82 21.72 -18.61
C ALA A 116 18.71 22.66 -19.11
N LYS A 117 17.71 22.97 -18.26
CA LYS A 117 16.57 23.84 -18.57
C LYS A 117 16.38 24.92 -17.50
N PRO A 118 17.25 25.95 -17.46
CA PRO A 118 17.24 26.95 -16.40
C PRO A 118 16.02 27.87 -16.38
N ASN A 119 15.19 27.87 -17.42
CA ASN A 119 13.95 28.66 -17.49
C ASN A 119 12.68 27.82 -17.26
N ASP A 120 12.82 26.51 -17.07
CA ASP A 120 11.70 25.62 -16.80
C ASP A 120 11.23 25.81 -15.35
N LYS A 121 10.08 26.48 -15.20
CA LYS A 121 9.49 26.79 -13.89
C LYS A 121 9.10 25.53 -13.13
N ASP A 122 8.62 24.52 -13.84
CA ASP A 122 8.19 23.26 -13.24
C ASP A 122 9.40 22.48 -12.71
N ALA A 123 10.47 22.38 -13.51
CA ALA A 123 11.72 21.74 -13.05
C ALA A 123 12.29 22.40 -11.78
N LYS A 124 12.30 23.74 -11.72
CA LYS A 124 12.75 24.49 -10.54
C LYS A 124 11.89 24.24 -9.31
N MET A 125 10.58 24.21 -9.49
CA MET A 125 9.63 23.90 -8.42
C MET A 125 9.93 22.50 -7.86
N LYS A 126 10.01 21.48 -8.72
CA LYS A 126 10.28 20.09 -8.33
C LYS A 126 11.61 19.91 -7.63
N TYR A 127 12.68 20.55 -8.11
CA TYR A 127 13.97 20.56 -7.42
C TYR A 127 13.87 21.16 -6.02
N THR A 128 13.24 22.33 -5.90
CA THR A 128 13.13 23.05 -4.62
C THR A 128 12.38 22.22 -3.59
N GLU A 129 11.27 21.61 -4.00
CA GLU A 129 10.45 20.78 -3.13
C GLU A 129 11.14 19.46 -2.75
N CYS A 130 11.78 18.78 -3.72
CA CYS A 130 12.60 17.60 -3.43
C CYS A 130 13.73 17.92 -2.44
N ASN A 131 14.39 19.07 -2.60
CA ASN A 131 15.44 19.52 -1.69
C ASN A 131 14.90 19.80 -0.28
N LYS A 132 13.69 20.36 -0.14
CA LYS A 132 13.04 20.54 1.17
C LYS A 132 12.83 19.20 1.87
N ILE A 133 12.35 18.18 1.15
CA ILE A 133 12.17 16.83 1.69
C ILE A 133 13.51 16.23 2.14
N VAL A 134 14.52 16.25 1.27
CA VAL A 134 15.86 15.71 1.60
C VAL A 134 16.45 16.40 2.83
N LYS A 135 16.31 17.73 2.94
CA LYS A 135 16.74 18.49 4.11
C LYS A 135 15.96 18.13 5.37
N LYS A 136 14.64 17.97 5.27
CA LYS A 136 13.79 17.56 6.38
C LYS A 136 14.19 16.18 6.90
N ILE A 137 14.36 15.19 6.00
CA ILE A 137 14.80 13.84 6.37
C ILE A 137 16.20 13.85 6.97
N ALA A 138 17.13 14.63 6.40
CA ALA A 138 18.48 14.76 6.94
C ALA A 138 18.47 15.39 8.35
N PHE A 139 17.59 16.38 8.57
CA PHE A 139 17.39 16.98 9.88
C PHE A 139 16.79 15.98 10.87
N GLU A 140 15.72 15.27 10.49
CA GLU A 140 15.09 14.21 11.29
C GLU A 140 16.09 13.10 11.68
N LYS A 141 16.95 12.70 10.73
CA LYS A 141 18.01 11.73 10.99
C LYS A 141 19.14 12.28 11.88
N ALA A 142 19.41 13.58 11.82
CA ALA A 142 20.41 14.22 12.68
C ALA A 142 19.91 14.41 14.12
N ILE A 143 18.61 14.63 14.31
CA ILE A 143 17.98 14.67 15.65
C ILE A 143 17.68 13.28 16.20
N SER A 144 17.66 12.23 15.36
CA SER A 144 17.61 10.85 15.82
C SER A 144 18.98 10.43 16.37
N VAL A 145 19.33 10.94 17.54
CA VAL A 145 20.52 10.54 18.31
C VAL A 145 20.26 9.17 18.96
N ASP A 146 21.31 8.35 19.03
CA ASP A 146 21.40 6.98 19.56
C ASP A 146 20.43 6.57 20.70
N ASP A 147 19.77 5.42 20.50
CA ASP A 147 19.36 4.40 21.48
C ASP A 147 18.78 4.82 22.85
N ASN A 148 17.98 5.88 22.88
CA ASN A 148 16.93 6.08 23.90
C ASN A 148 15.74 6.82 23.27
N LYS A 149 15.05 6.19 22.31
CA LYS A 149 13.75 6.72 21.84
C LYS A 149 12.82 6.84 23.05
N ARG A 150 12.63 8.06 23.56
CA ARG A 150 11.45 8.36 24.38
C ARG A 150 10.25 8.03 23.52
N ASN A 151 9.60 6.94 23.88
CA ASN A 151 8.39 6.48 23.25
C ASN A 151 7.34 7.59 23.40
N ILE A 152 6.72 8.01 22.29
CA ILE A 152 5.77 9.13 22.32
C ILE A 152 4.63 8.85 23.28
N ALA A 153 4.25 7.58 23.42
CA ALA A 153 3.27 7.12 24.40
C ALA A 153 3.62 7.59 25.83
N ASP A 154 4.89 7.59 26.21
CA ASP A 154 5.36 7.96 27.55
C ASP A 154 5.22 9.48 27.81
N SER A 155 5.05 10.28 26.75
CA SER A 155 4.87 11.73 26.83
C SER A 155 3.40 12.16 26.87
N ILE A 156 2.45 11.23 26.68
CA ILE A 156 1.02 11.55 26.65
C ILE A 156 0.45 11.48 28.08
N ASP A 157 0.06 12.64 28.60
CA ASP A 157 -0.72 12.75 29.84
C ASP A 157 -2.22 12.85 29.52
N LEU A 158 -2.94 11.75 29.71
CA LEU A 158 -4.39 11.68 29.48
C LEU A 158 -5.19 12.41 30.57
N ASP A 159 -4.67 12.49 31.80
CA ASP A 159 -5.38 13.09 32.94
C ASP A 159 -5.40 14.61 32.81
N ALA A 160 -4.34 15.18 32.24
CA ALA A 160 -4.29 16.60 31.88
C ALA A 160 -5.24 17.00 30.73
N MET A 161 -5.80 16.04 29.97
CA MET A 161 -6.75 16.33 28.90
C MET A 161 -8.16 16.52 29.47
N ALA A 162 -8.59 17.79 29.54
CA ALA A 162 -9.98 18.15 29.77
C ALA A 162 -10.83 17.80 28.54
N ILE A 163 -12.09 17.42 28.78
CA ILE A 163 -13.12 17.26 27.77
C ILE A 163 -14.00 18.51 27.87
N GLU A 164 -14.24 19.17 26.74
CA GLU A 164 -15.07 20.37 26.72
C GLU A 164 -16.54 20.02 27.02
N ASN A 165 -17.24 20.88 27.77
CA ASN A 165 -18.63 20.64 28.22
C ASN A 165 -19.64 20.53 27.06
N ASP A 166 -19.29 21.03 25.88
CA ASP A 166 -20.10 20.98 24.65
C ASP A 166 -19.78 19.76 23.78
N TYR A 167 -18.81 18.91 24.17
CA TYR A 167 -18.60 17.62 23.52
C TYR A 167 -19.77 16.69 23.81
N ASN A 168 -20.45 16.27 22.75
CA ASN A 168 -21.61 15.36 22.80
C ASN A 168 -21.37 14.09 21.98
N GLY A 169 -20.11 13.76 21.70
CA GLY A 169 -19.72 12.55 20.99
C GLY A 169 -19.59 11.33 21.91
N PRO A 170 -19.14 10.19 21.36
CA PRO A 170 -18.94 8.96 22.10
C PRO A 170 -17.90 9.11 23.21
N GLU A 171 -18.13 8.43 24.33
CA GLU A 171 -17.25 8.40 25.50
C GLU A 171 -16.88 6.96 25.87
N LEU A 172 -15.62 6.76 26.27
CA LEU A 172 -15.19 5.46 26.77
C LEU A 172 -15.78 5.20 28.16
N GLU A 173 -16.38 4.02 28.36
CA GLU A 173 -16.89 3.58 29.65
C GLU A 173 -15.75 2.95 30.46
N ASP A 174 -15.45 3.50 31.63
CA ASP A 174 -14.29 3.11 32.45
C ASP A 174 -12.96 3.03 31.67
N GLY A 175 -12.81 3.93 30.68
CA GLY A 175 -11.63 3.98 29.82
C GLY A 175 -11.49 2.80 28.86
N LYS A 176 -12.58 2.04 28.63
CA LYS A 176 -12.63 0.88 27.73
C LYS A 176 -13.59 1.11 26.57
N VAL A 177 -13.28 0.45 25.46
CA VAL A 177 -14.17 0.38 24.30
C VAL A 177 -15.29 -0.61 24.58
N THR A 178 -16.54 -0.17 24.40
CA THR A 178 -17.75 -1.02 24.49
C THR A 178 -18.46 -1.08 23.15
N LEU A 179 -19.39 -2.04 22.99
CA LEU A 179 -20.21 -2.12 21.77
C LEU A 179 -21.06 -0.85 21.56
N GLN A 180 -21.55 -0.25 22.65
CA GLN A 180 -22.32 1.00 22.56
C GLN A 180 -21.43 2.14 22.07
N PHE A 181 -20.23 2.30 22.65
CA PHE A 181 -19.24 3.26 22.15
C PHE A 181 -18.94 3.06 20.66
N MET A 182 -18.76 1.82 20.21
CA MET A 182 -18.49 1.53 18.80
C MET A 182 -19.65 1.93 17.88
N LYS A 183 -20.90 1.68 18.29
CA LYS A 183 -22.08 2.12 17.54
C LYS A 183 -22.15 3.63 17.45
N ASP A 184 -21.95 4.32 18.57
CA ASP A 184 -21.98 5.78 18.62
C ASP A 184 -20.82 6.40 17.81
N LEU A 185 -19.64 5.78 17.85
CA LEU A 185 -18.48 6.18 17.04
C LEU A 185 -18.76 6.06 15.55
N MET A 186 -19.35 4.93 15.12
CA MET A 186 -19.68 4.75 13.71
C MET A 186 -20.71 5.78 13.24
N GLU A 187 -21.71 6.08 14.06
CA GLU A 187 -22.73 7.11 13.76
C GLU A 187 -22.15 8.53 13.77
N LEU A 188 -21.22 8.83 14.68
CA LEU A 188 -20.47 10.09 14.67
C LEU A 188 -19.74 10.29 13.34
N TYR A 189 -18.98 9.27 12.91
CA TYR A 189 -18.18 9.33 11.69
C TYR A 189 -19.03 9.36 10.41
N LYS A 190 -20.17 8.65 10.36
CA LYS A 190 -21.13 8.79 9.26
C LYS A 190 -21.62 10.24 9.09
N LYS A 191 -21.73 10.98 10.19
CA LYS A 191 -22.10 12.40 10.22
C LYS A 191 -20.91 13.35 10.06
N GLN A 192 -19.73 12.84 9.74
CA GLN A 192 -18.47 13.60 9.64
C GLN A 192 -18.08 14.30 10.95
N GLY A 193 -18.54 13.78 12.09
CA GLY A 193 -18.09 14.21 13.41
C GLY A 193 -16.70 13.68 13.73
N LYS A 194 -16.11 14.17 14.82
CA LYS A 194 -14.73 13.83 15.21
C LYS A 194 -14.68 13.34 16.65
N LEU A 195 -14.07 12.17 16.88
CA LEU A 195 -13.84 11.62 18.21
C LEU A 195 -12.93 12.56 19.01
N HIS A 196 -13.28 12.85 20.27
CA HIS A 196 -12.46 13.70 21.13
C HIS A 196 -11.04 13.15 21.30
N ARG A 197 -10.04 14.04 21.33
CA ARG A 197 -8.61 13.67 21.34
C ARG A 197 -8.22 12.77 22.52
N LYS A 198 -8.84 12.95 23.69
CA LYS A 198 -8.55 12.13 24.88
C LYS A 198 -8.84 10.66 24.62
N TYR A 199 -9.99 10.37 24.02
CA TYR A 199 -10.40 9.00 23.68
C TYR A 199 -9.58 8.44 22.52
N ALA A 200 -9.25 9.27 21.52
CA ALA A 200 -8.34 8.89 20.44
C ALA A 200 -6.95 8.46 20.97
N TYR A 201 -6.32 9.27 21.82
CA TYR A 201 -5.03 8.90 22.44
C TYR A 201 -5.16 7.63 23.30
N LYS A 202 -6.23 7.50 24.10
CA LYS A 202 -6.45 6.29 24.92
C LYS A 202 -6.52 5.03 24.06
N ILE A 203 -7.27 5.05 22.95
CA ILE A 203 -7.35 3.94 22.00
C ILE A 203 -5.97 3.60 21.43
N LEU A 204 -5.17 4.60 21.04
CA LEU A 204 -3.83 4.37 20.50
C LEU A 204 -2.85 3.77 21.52
N LEU A 205 -2.91 4.21 22.78
CA LEU A 205 -2.07 3.68 23.85
C LEU A 205 -2.42 2.22 24.18
N ASP A 206 -3.72 1.91 24.25
CA ASP A 206 -4.20 0.56 24.53
C ASP A 206 -3.87 -0.40 23.38
N ILE A 207 -4.13 0.01 22.14
CA ILE A 207 -3.92 -0.84 20.98
C ILE A 207 -2.43 -1.10 20.73
N LYS A 208 -1.57 -0.11 21.00
CA LYS A 208 -0.12 -0.29 20.96
C LYS A 208 0.33 -1.37 21.93
N THR A 209 -0.15 -1.31 23.17
CA THR A 209 0.16 -2.31 24.21
C THR A 209 -0.28 -3.70 23.76
N TYR A 210 -1.49 -3.79 23.19
CA TYR A 210 -2.01 -5.06 22.67
C TYR A 210 -1.14 -5.62 21.54
N PHE A 211 -0.87 -4.81 20.50
CA PHE A 211 -0.07 -5.26 19.37
C PHE A 211 1.36 -5.62 19.76
N ALA A 212 1.97 -4.89 20.70
CA ALA A 212 3.32 -5.20 21.18
C ALA A 212 3.44 -6.59 21.82
N ALA A 213 2.35 -7.12 22.38
CA ALA A 213 2.30 -8.46 22.96
C ALA A 213 2.11 -9.58 21.92
N GLN A 214 1.77 -9.26 20.66
CA GLN A 214 1.54 -10.25 19.62
C GLN A 214 2.83 -10.67 18.90
N SER A 215 2.84 -11.90 18.38
CA SER A 215 3.89 -12.36 17.46
C SER A 215 3.77 -11.68 16.09
N SER A 216 4.86 -11.67 15.32
CA SER A 216 4.88 -11.15 13.95
C SER A 216 4.05 -12.00 12.98
N LEU A 217 3.88 -13.29 13.29
CA LEU A 217 2.90 -14.17 12.67
C LEU A 217 1.91 -14.64 13.74
N VAL A 218 0.64 -14.30 13.60
CA VAL A 218 -0.41 -14.67 14.54
C VAL A 218 -1.10 -15.95 14.06
N ASP A 219 -1.06 -16.99 14.90
CA ASP A 219 -1.80 -18.22 14.65
C ASP A 219 -3.25 -18.06 15.12
N VAL A 220 -4.21 -18.38 14.24
CA VAL A 220 -5.65 -18.25 14.50
C VAL A 220 -6.31 -19.61 14.36
N HIS A 221 -6.99 -20.05 15.43
CA HIS A 221 -7.83 -21.24 15.40
C HIS A 221 -9.28 -20.86 15.08
N ILE A 222 -9.91 -21.61 14.20
CA ILE A 222 -11.31 -21.46 13.78
C ILE A 222 -11.96 -22.83 13.94
N GLU A 223 -13.02 -22.92 14.75
CA GLU A 223 -13.78 -24.15 14.95
C GLU A 223 -14.47 -24.60 13.65
N ASP A 224 -14.74 -25.89 13.52
CA ASP A 224 -15.17 -26.53 12.28
C ASP A 224 -16.36 -25.82 11.59
N ASP A 225 -17.38 -25.47 12.36
CA ASP A 225 -18.61 -24.85 11.86
C ASP A 225 -18.60 -23.32 11.87
N ASP A 226 -17.56 -22.70 12.46
CA ASP A 226 -17.47 -21.25 12.62
C ASP A 226 -17.04 -20.57 11.32
N LYS A 227 -17.65 -19.41 11.07
CA LYS A 227 -17.33 -18.54 9.93
C LYS A 227 -16.14 -17.64 10.28
N PHE A 228 -15.23 -17.43 9.34
CA PHE A 228 -14.18 -16.40 9.44
C PHE A 228 -14.16 -15.52 8.19
N THR A 229 -14.08 -14.20 8.36
CA THR A 229 -14.05 -13.26 7.25
C THR A 229 -12.67 -12.64 7.06
N VAL A 230 -12.18 -12.59 5.82
CA VAL A 230 -10.95 -11.88 5.43
C VAL A 230 -11.30 -10.75 4.46
N CYS A 231 -10.95 -9.53 4.83
CA CYS A 231 -11.02 -8.34 3.99
C CYS A 231 -9.62 -7.94 3.54
N GLY A 232 -9.50 -7.40 2.34
CA GLY A 232 -8.28 -6.77 1.82
C GLY A 232 -8.20 -5.30 2.17
N ASP A 233 -7.53 -4.55 1.31
CA ASP A 233 -7.29 -3.11 1.42
C ASP A 233 -8.62 -2.35 1.46
N ILE A 234 -8.71 -1.32 2.30
CA ILE A 234 -9.87 -0.42 2.38
C ILE A 234 -9.52 1.05 2.16
N HIS A 235 -8.24 1.43 2.28
CA HIS A 235 -7.70 2.73 1.88
C HIS A 235 -8.56 3.94 2.25
N GLY A 236 -8.95 4.08 3.53
CA GLY A 236 -9.72 5.22 3.99
C GLY A 236 -11.10 5.39 3.36
N GLN A 237 -11.68 4.35 2.75
CA GLN A 237 -13.06 4.34 2.24
C GLN A 237 -14.04 3.95 3.35
N TYR A 238 -14.23 4.85 4.32
CA TYR A 238 -15.02 4.59 5.53
C TYR A 238 -16.46 4.15 5.26
N PHE A 239 -17.11 4.73 4.25
CA PHE A 239 -18.50 4.41 3.93
C PHE A 239 -18.64 3.01 3.33
N ASP A 240 -17.64 2.55 2.56
CA ASP A 240 -17.58 1.18 2.08
C ASP A 240 -17.24 0.19 3.19
N LEU A 241 -16.40 0.58 4.17
CA LEU A 241 -16.19 -0.22 5.38
C LEU A 241 -17.50 -0.44 6.14
N MET A 242 -18.35 0.59 6.26
CA MET A 242 -19.69 0.44 6.86
C MET A 242 -20.57 -0.50 6.03
N ASN A 243 -20.52 -0.41 4.70
CA ASN A 243 -21.25 -1.31 3.81
C ASN A 243 -20.81 -2.78 3.98
N ILE A 244 -19.52 -3.06 4.19
CA ILE A 244 -19.05 -4.42 4.53
C ILE A 244 -19.76 -4.94 5.79
N PHE A 245 -19.85 -4.11 6.84
CA PHE A 245 -20.51 -4.49 8.08
C PHE A 245 -22.03 -4.62 7.95
N ASP A 246 -22.67 -3.83 7.09
CA ASP A 246 -24.10 -3.97 6.78
C ASP A 246 -24.38 -5.27 6.01
N LEU A 247 -23.50 -5.64 5.08
CA LEU A 247 -23.63 -6.84 4.24
C LEU A 247 -23.27 -8.15 4.97
N ASN A 248 -22.25 -8.14 5.82
CA ASN A 248 -21.69 -9.36 6.44
C ASN A 248 -21.82 -9.39 7.97
N GLY A 249 -22.49 -8.39 8.55
CA GLY A 249 -22.70 -8.21 9.98
C GLY A 249 -21.50 -7.57 10.68
N LEU A 250 -21.77 -6.91 11.80
CA LEU A 250 -20.71 -6.31 12.63
C LEU A 250 -19.74 -7.37 13.18
N PRO A 251 -18.48 -6.99 13.44
CA PRO A 251 -17.56 -7.85 14.17
C PRO A 251 -18.10 -8.29 15.52
N SER A 252 -17.92 -9.56 15.85
CA SER A 252 -18.31 -10.14 17.14
C SER A 252 -17.58 -11.47 17.36
N PRO A 253 -17.70 -12.10 18.56
CA PRO A 253 -17.16 -13.44 18.79
C PRO A 253 -17.71 -14.52 17.84
N THR A 254 -18.92 -14.33 17.31
CA THR A 254 -19.55 -15.25 16.33
C THR A 254 -19.40 -14.78 14.88
N ASN A 255 -18.73 -13.66 14.66
CA ASN A 255 -18.50 -13.07 13.34
C ASN A 255 -17.10 -12.43 13.27
N PRO A 256 -16.02 -13.24 13.32
CA PRO A 256 -14.67 -12.75 13.33
C PRO A 256 -14.21 -12.21 11.97
N TYR A 257 -13.33 -11.21 12.01
CA TYR A 257 -12.76 -10.55 10.84
C TYR A 257 -11.24 -10.46 10.91
N LEU A 258 -10.58 -10.58 9.76
CA LEU A 258 -9.21 -10.16 9.51
C LEU A 258 -9.19 -9.10 8.42
N PHE A 259 -8.68 -7.91 8.74
CA PHE A 259 -8.37 -6.88 7.74
C PHE A 259 -6.88 -6.95 7.38
N ASN A 260 -6.60 -7.23 6.11
CA ASN A 260 -5.27 -7.60 5.64
C ASN A 260 -4.45 -6.41 5.10
N GLY A 261 -4.21 -5.42 5.97
CA GLY A 261 -3.39 -4.24 5.69
C GLY A 261 -4.10 -3.17 4.86
N ASP A 262 -3.41 -2.04 4.70
CA ASP A 262 -3.80 -0.91 3.85
C ASP A 262 -5.19 -0.36 4.23
N PHE A 263 -5.27 0.05 5.50
CA PHE A 263 -6.47 0.64 6.08
C PHE A 263 -6.63 2.11 5.74
N VAL A 264 -5.51 2.77 5.49
CA VAL A 264 -5.36 4.22 5.38
C VAL A 264 -4.73 4.62 4.05
N ASP A 265 -4.51 5.92 3.89
CA ASP A 265 -4.04 6.59 2.69
C ASP A 265 -5.05 6.52 1.54
N ARG A 266 -4.85 7.39 0.54
CA ARG A 266 -5.67 7.49 -0.67
C ARG A 266 -7.07 8.03 -0.41
N GLY A 267 -7.93 7.27 0.25
CA GLY A 267 -9.22 7.75 0.69
C GLY A 267 -9.09 8.79 1.80
N SER A 268 -10.03 9.73 1.83
CA SER A 268 -9.98 10.91 2.70
C SER A 268 -10.74 10.73 4.03
N PHE A 269 -11.07 9.48 4.38
CA PHE A 269 -11.68 9.09 5.65
C PHE A 269 -10.84 8.02 6.37
N SER A 270 -9.52 8.12 6.25
CA SER A 270 -8.58 7.15 6.81
C SER A 270 -8.59 7.15 8.34
N VAL A 271 -8.77 8.33 8.96
CA VAL A 271 -8.87 8.48 10.41
C VAL A 271 -10.10 7.74 10.95
N GLU A 272 -11.24 7.87 10.28
CA GLU A 272 -12.48 7.18 10.65
C GLU A 272 -12.32 5.67 10.51
N CYS A 273 -11.77 5.19 9.39
CA CYS A 273 -11.45 3.77 9.19
C CYS A 273 -10.60 3.23 10.34
N ILE A 274 -9.44 3.84 10.61
CA ILE A 274 -8.48 3.24 11.54
C ILE A 274 -8.99 3.24 12.98
N PHE A 275 -9.69 4.29 13.43
CA PHE A 275 -10.27 4.31 14.77
C PHE A 275 -11.41 3.30 14.91
N THR A 276 -12.20 3.08 13.85
CA THR A 276 -13.21 2.00 13.86
C THR A 276 -12.56 0.62 13.96
N LEU A 277 -11.50 0.34 13.17
CA LEU A 277 -10.80 -0.95 13.22
C LEU A 277 -10.11 -1.18 14.58
N PHE A 278 -9.39 -0.18 15.10
CA PHE A 278 -8.76 -0.27 16.43
C PHE A 278 -9.79 -0.42 17.54
N GLY A 279 -10.92 0.26 17.45
CA GLY A 279 -12.03 0.09 18.38
C GLY A 279 -12.55 -1.35 18.41
N PHE A 280 -12.84 -1.95 17.25
CA PHE A 280 -13.24 -3.36 17.19
C PHE A 280 -12.15 -4.32 17.64
N LYS A 281 -10.86 -4.00 17.39
CA LYS A 281 -9.74 -4.79 17.90
C LYS A 281 -9.66 -4.78 19.42
N LEU A 282 -9.89 -3.63 20.06
CA LEU A 282 -9.93 -3.53 21.52
C LEU A 282 -11.20 -4.19 22.12
N LEU A 283 -12.32 -4.13 21.40
CA LEU A 283 -13.57 -4.74 21.84
C LEU A 283 -13.57 -6.28 21.74
N TYR A 284 -13.02 -6.80 20.63
CA TYR A 284 -13.00 -8.24 20.32
C TYR A 284 -11.58 -8.72 19.98
N PRO A 285 -10.63 -8.67 20.92
CA PRO A 285 -9.21 -8.91 20.65
C PRO A 285 -8.90 -10.28 20.03
N ASN A 286 -9.68 -11.31 20.36
CA ASN A 286 -9.47 -12.66 19.86
C ASN A 286 -10.32 -13.01 18.62
N TYR A 287 -11.10 -12.05 18.11
CA TYR A 287 -12.04 -12.27 16.99
C TYR A 287 -11.94 -11.17 15.93
N PHE A 288 -11.18 -10.11 16.18
CA PHE A 288 -10.85 -9.08 15.21
C PHE A 288 -9.34 -9.03 15.03
N PHE A 289 -8.88 -9.13 13.80
CA PHE A 289 -7.48 -9.30 13.44
C PHE A 289 -7.08 -8.26 12.39
N MET A 290 -5.82 -7.84 12.43
CA MET A 290 -5.29 -6.78 11.58
C MET A 290 -3.86 -7.13 11.20
N SER A 291 -3.59 -7.28 9.90
CA SER A 291 -2.22 -7.39 9.37
C SER A 291 -1.71 -6.01 8.98
N ARG A 292 -0.41 -5.78 9.06
CA ARG A 292 0.24 -4.60 8.50
C ARG A 292 0.23 -4.68 6.97
N GLY A 293 -0.14 -3.58 6.29
CA GLY A 293 0.09 -3.38 4.86
C GLY A 293 1.28 -2.44 4.61
N ASN A 294 1.60 -2.18 3.34
CA ASN A 294 2.69 -1.25 3.03
C ASN A 294 2.31 0.20 3.34
N HIS A 295 1.01 0.54 3.33
CA HIS A 295 0.52 1.86 3.69
C HIS A 295 0.51 2.13 5.20
N GLU A 296 0.68 1.13 6.07
CA GLU A 296 0.97 1.36 7.50
C GLU A 296 2.48 1.64 7.73
N SER A 297 3.03 2.57 6.96
CA SER A 297 4.41 3.03 7.02
C SER A 297 4.53 4.55 6.88
N ALA A 298 5.54 5.13 7.53
CA ALA A 298 5.72 6.57 7.62
C ALA A 298 5.89 7.22 6.24
N THR A 299 6.68 6.59 5.35
CA THR A 299 6.90 7.12 4.00
C THR A 299 5.62 7.12 3.19
N MET A 300 4.80 6.06 3.26
CA MET A 300 3.52 6.06 2.55
C MET A 300 2.56 7.09 3.13
N ASN A 301 2.41 7.16 4.46
CA ASN A 301 1.48 8.10 5.09
C ASN A 301 1.79 9.57 4.82
N GLN A 302 3.08 9.94 4.78
CA GLN A 302 3.52 11.29 4.44
C GLN A 302 3.20 11.68 3.00
N MET A 303 3.14 10.70 2.10
CA MET A 303 2.95 10.92 0.68
C MET A 303 1.48 10.84 0.28
N TYR A 304 0.75 9.86 0.82
CA TYR A 304 -0.56 9.43 0.33
C TYR A 304 -1.75 9.82 1.21
N GLY A 305 -1.54 10.65 2.24
CA GLY A 305 -2.59 11.46 2.84
C GLY A 305 -2.85 11.22 4.31
N PHE A 306 -2.55 10.06 4.87
CA PHE A 306 -2.89 9.77 6.27
C PHE A 306 -2.19 10.70 7.26
N ASP A 307 -0.89 10.99 7.07
CA ASP A 307 -0.16 11.93 7.93
C ASP A 307 -0.78 13.33 7.90
N GLY A 308 -1.16 13.80 6.70
CA GLY A 308 -1.84 15.08 6.51
C GLY A 308 -3.24 15.10 7.11
N GLU A 309 -4.00 14.01 6.98
CA GLU A 309 -5.34 13.87 7.52
C GLU A 309 -5.34 13.88 9.05
N VAL A 310 -4.42 13.13 9.67
CA VAL A 310 -4.24 13.12 11.13
C VAL A 310 -3.83 14.50 11.63
N LYS A 311 -2.93 15.20 10.93
CA LYS A 311 -2.52 16.57 11.30
C LYS A 311 -3.65 17.59 11.16
N ALA A 312 -4.53 17.41 10.17
CA ALA A 312 -5.69 18.28 9.97
C ALA A 312 -6.78 18.03 11.02
N LYS A 313 -7.04 16.77 11.37
CA LYS A 313 -8.11 16.39 12.32
C LYS A 313 -7.64 16.47 13.78
N TYR A 314 -6.37 16.17 14.06
CA TYR A 314 -5.76 16.11 15.39
C TYR A 314 -4.48 16.95 15.48
N THR A 315 -3.31 16.30 15.61
CA THR A 315 -2.02 16.93 15.88
C THR A 315 -0.88 16.15 15.22
N ALA A 316 0.28 16.78 15.04
CA ALA A 316 1.48 16.08 14.57
C ALA A 316 1.92 14.96 15.53
N GLN A 317 1.81 15.19 16.85
CA GLN A 317 2.13 14.18 17.87
C GLN A 317 1.24 12.92 17.75
N MET A 318 -0.03 13.08 17.35
CA MET A 318 -0.91 11.94 17.07
C MET A 318 -0.43 11.15 15.83
N ALA A 319 0.01 11.83 14.78
CA ALA A 319 0.54 11.18 13.57
C ALA A 319 1.82 10.37 13.87
N ASP A 320 2.69 10.93 14.72
CA ASP A 320 3.89 10.22 15.16
C ASP A 320 3.53 9.00 16.05
N LEU A 321 2.53 9.11 16.93
CA LEU A 321 2.03 7.98 17.73
C LEU A 321 1.41 6.87 16.86
N PHE A 322 0.65 7.21 15.82
CA PHE A 322 0.17 6.23 14.84
C PHE A 322 1.33 5.47 14.19
N THR A 323 2.41 6.16 13.82
CA THR A 323 3.61 5.52 13.26
C THR A 323 4.22 4.52 14.22
N GLU A 324 4.26 4.83 15.52
CA GLU A 324 4.72 3.88 16.54
C GLU A 324 3.77 2.68 16.71
N VAL A 325 2.45 2.91 16.67
CA VAL A 325 1.44 1.84 16.74
C VAL A 325 1.56 0.90 15.54
N TYR A 326 1.67 1.45 14.32
CA TYR A 326 1.78 0.68 13.09
C TYR A 326 3.03 -0.20 13.03
N ASN A 327 4.12 0.20 13.70
CA ASN A 327 5.31 -0.64 13.82
C ASN A 327 5.03 -1.95 14.57
N TRP A 328 4.01 -2.00 15.42
CA TRP A 328 3.65 -3.20 16.18
C TRP A 328 2.61 -4.09 15.52
N LEU A 329 1.96 -3.67 14.42
CA LEU A 329 1.00 -4.49 13.69
C LEU A 329 1.63 -5.83 13.25
N PRO A 330 0.98 -6.98 13.48
CA PRO A 330 1.45 -8.27 12.96
C PRO A 330 1.63 -8.24 11.44
N LEU A 331 2.58 -9.01 10.92
CA LEU A 331 2.91 -9.03 9.49
C LEU A 331 2.08 -10.06 8.70
N ALA A 332 1.63 -11.12 9.37
CA ALA A 332 0.85 -12.18 8.76
C ALA A 332 -0.02 -12.92 9.79
N HIS A 333 -0.99 -13.68 9.29
CA HIS A 333 -1.84 -14.56 10.09
C HIS A 333 -1.88 -15.97 9.48
N CYS A 334 -1.77 -17.02 10.31
CA CYS A 334 -1.92 -18.40 9.86
C CYS A 334 -3.22 -18.98 10.42
N LEU A 335 -4.18 -19.28 9.54
CA LEU A 335 -5.50 -19.80 9.91
C LEU A 335 -5.47 -21.32 9.89
N ASN A 336 -5.79 -21.95 11.03
CA ASN A 336 -5.84 -23.40 11.23
C ASN A 336 -4.58 -24.16 10.76
N ASN A 337 -3.41 -23.52 10.75
CA ASN A 337 -2.16 -24.05 10.17
C ASN A 337 -2.30 -24.49 8.69
N ARG A 338 -3.27 -23.95 7.96
CA ARG A 338 -3.61 -24.35 6.58
C ARG A 338 -3.55 -23.19 5.60
N VAL A 339 -3.95 -21.99 6.01
CA VAL A 339 -4.01 -20.80 5.13
C VAL A 339 -3.15 -19.71 5.72
N LEU A 340 -2.19 -19.20 4.93
CA LEU A 340 -1.37 -18.05 5.32
C LEU A 340 -1.95 -16.78 4.69
N VAL A 341 -2.10 -15.74 5.49
CA VAL A 341 -2.62 -14.44 5.06
C VAL A 341 -1.56 -13.36 5.32
N MET A 342 -1.14 -12.65 4.28
CA MET A 342 -0.24 -11.48 4.35
C MET A 342 -0.69 -10.42 3.36
N HIS A 343 -0.32 -9.17 3.55
CA HIS A 343 -0.76 -8.10 2.65
C HIS A 343 -0.18 -8.24 1.22
N GLY A 344 1.15 -8.23 1.11
CA GLY A 344 1.90 -8.32 -0.15
C GLY A 344 2.01 -9.76 -0.66
N GLY A 345 3.06 -10.49 -0.32
CA GLY A 345 3.20 -11.85 -0.84
C GLY A 345 4.44 -12.60 -0.37
N LEU A 346 4.95 -13.46 -1.25
CA LEU A 346 6.05 -14.37 -0.95
C LEU A 346 7.43 -13.74 -1.21
N PHE A 347 8.45 -14.57 -0.99
CA PHE A 347 9.82 -14.14 -0.74
C PHE A 347 10.74 -14.32 -1.94
N ALA A 348 11.84 -13.57 -1.96
CA ALA A 348 12.89 -13.66 -2.97
C ALA A 348 13.74 -14.95 -2.86
N ARG A 349 13.67 -15.66 -1.72
CA ARG A 349 14.37 -16.94 -1.44
C ARG A 349 13.38 -18.08 -1.16
N ASP A 350 13.83 -19.33 -1.38
CA ASP A 350 12.97 -20.54 -1.39
C ASP A 350 12.79 -21.21 -0.02
N ASP A 351 13.69 -20.98 0.92
CA ASP A 351 13.82 -21.69 2.20
C ASP A 351 13.14 -20.99 3.37
N VAL A 352 12.22 -20.04 3.10
CA VAL A 352 11.52 -19.30 4.16
C VAL A 352 10.44 -20.17 4.80
N THR A 353 10.45 -20.19 6.12
CA THR A 353 9.50 -20.94 6.96
C THR A 353 8.58 -20.01 7.75
N LEU A 354 7.48 -20.55 8.28
CA LEU A 354 6.63 -19.81 9.24
C LEU A 354 7.40 -19.37 10.49
N ALA A 355 8.45 -20.09 10.90
CA ALA A 355 9.29 -19.71 12.02
C ALA A 355 10.11 -18.45 11.72
N ASP A 356 10.61 -18.31 10.49
CA ASP A 356 11.32 -17.11 10.05
C ASP A 356 10.40 -15.88 10.10
N ILE A 357 9.13 -16.02 9.71
CA ILE A 357 8.13 -14.95 9.79
C ILE A 357 7.85 -14.57 11.26
N ARG A 358 7.66 -15.55 12.16
CA ARG A 358 7.47 -15.30 13.61
C ARG A 358 8.66 -14.55 14.23
N ALA A 359 9.88 -14.82 13.76
CA ALA A 359 11.11 -14.25 14.29
C ALA A 359 11.41 -12.83 13.80
N ILE A 360 10.64 -12.26 12.87
CA ILE A 360 10.87 -10.90 12.37
C ILE A 360 10.71 -9.87 13.49
N GLU A 361 11.75 -9.08 13.74
CA GLU A 361 11.70 -7.88 14.58
C GLU A 361 10.94 -6.74 13.87
N ARG A 362 9.61 -6.74 14.01
CA ARG A 362 8.74 -5.87 13.21
C ARG A 362 8.60 -4.43 13.70
N ASN A 363 8.99 -4.11 14.95
CA ASN A 363 8.82 -2.79 15.58
C ASN A 363 9.78 -1.73 14.99
N ARG A 364 9.63 -1.47 13.70
CA ARG A 364 10.43 -0.54 12.90
C ARG A 364 9.68 -0.23 11.60
N GLN A 365 10.20 0.74 10.86
CA GLN A 365 9.77 0.95 9.48
C GLN A 365 10.20 -0.25 8.61
N PRO A 366 9.41 -0.62 7.58
CA PRO A 366 9.82 -1.65 6.64
C PRO A 366 11.18 -1.31 6.03
N PRO A 367 12.13 -2.27 5.99
CA PRO A 367 13.38 -2.10 5.25
C PRO A 367 13.15 -2.01 3.74
N GLU A 368 14.20 -1.66 2.98
CA GLU A 368 14.17 -1.66 1.51
C GLU A 368 14.16 -3.08 0.91
N ASP A 369 14.59 -4.10 1.67
CA ASP A 369 14.66 -5.51 1.27
C ASP A 369 14.41 -6.50 2.43
N GLY A 370 14.39 -7.79 2.13
CA GLY A 370 14.23 -8.87 3.11
C GLY A 370 12.77 -9.20 3.46
N LEU A 371 12.60 -10.15 4.39
CA LEU A 371 11.31 -10.81 4.64
C LEU A 371 10.17 -9.85 4.97
N MET A 372 10.44 -8.85 5.83
CA MET A 372 9.43 -7.85 6.21
C MET A 372 9.01 -7.00 5.01
N CYS A 373 9.95 -6.61 4.14
CA CYS A 373 9.64 -5.87 2.92
C CYS A 373 8.80 -6.73 1.97
N GLU A 374 9.23 -7.95 1.71
CA GLU A 374 8.59 -8.86 0.76
C GLU A 374 7.16 -9.24 1.17
N LEU A 375 6.91 -9.45 2.46
CA LEU A 375 5.56 -9.69 3.00
C LEU A 375 4.58 -8.53 2.74
N LEU A 376 5.09 -7.31 2.60
CA LEU A 376 4.28 -6.10 2.41
C LEU A 376 4.21 -5.65 0.95
N TRP A 377 5.15 -6.05 0.10
CA TRP A 377 5.32 -5.44 -1.24
C TRP A 377 5.37 -6.42 -2.42
N SER A 378 5.57 -7.72 -2.19
CA SER A 378 5.70 -8.68 -3.30
C SER A 378 4.35 -8.94 -3.98
N ASP A 379 4.39 -9.19 -5.30
CA ASP A 379 3.21 -9.49 -6.12
C ASP A 379 3.33 -10.87 -6.79
N PRO A 380 2.21 -11.60 -7.00
CA PRO A 380 2.23 -12.78 -7.85
C PRO A 380 2.50 -12.42 -9.33
N MET A 381 3.07 -13.35 -10.08
CA MET A 381 3.17 -13.28 -11.54
C MET A 381 2.79 -14.62 -12.19
N PRO A 382 2.20 -14.61 -13.39
CA PRO A 382 1.69 -15.85 -13.99
C PRO A 382 2.81 -16.80 -14.46
N GLN A 383 4.01 -16.30 -14.76
CA GLN A 383 5.14 -17.13 -15.19
C GLN A 383 5.87 -17.74 -13.98
N ASN A 384 6.52 -18.89 -14.17
CA ASN A 384 7.38 -19.48 -13.14
C ASN A 384 8.62 -18.61 -12.87
N GLY A 385 9.20 -18.77 -11.68
CA GLY A 385 10.43 -18.13 -11.24
C GLY A 385 10.17 -16.89 -10.41
N ARG A 386 11.12 -15.94 -10.47
CA ARG A 386 11.05 -14.64 -9.80
C ARG A 386 11.55 -13.55 -10.72
N THR A 387 10.99 -12.35 -10.57
CA THR A 387 11.48 -11.14 -11.23
C THR A 387 11.53 -9.98 -10.23
N SER A 388 12.23 -8.91 -10.60
CA SER A 388 12.16 -7.66 -9.87
C SER A 388 10.73 -7.13 -9.87
N SER A 389 10.27 -6.60 -8.73
CA SER A 389 8.93 -6.04 -8.62
C SER A 389 8.71 -4.88 -9.59
N LYS A 390 7.55 -4.88 -10.25
CA LYS A 390 7.04 -3.73 -11.02
C LYS A 390 6.95 -2.45 -10.19
N ARG A 391 6.84 -2.59 -8.86
CA ARG A 391 6.81 -1.50 -7.88
C ARG A 391 8.17 -0.97 -7.50
N GLY A 392 9.27 -1.65 -7.86
CA GLY A 392 10.64 -1.24 -7.51
C GLY A 392 11.06 -1.58 -6.08
N VAL A 393 10.22 -2.32 -5.35
CA VAL A 393 10.41 -2.81 -3.98
C VAL A 393 9.70 -4.17 -3.84
N GLY A 394 10.29 -5.12 -3.11
CA GLY A 394 9.86 -6.51 -3.10
C GLY A 394 10.21 -7.27 -4.39
N CYS A 395 9.57 -8.41 -4.62
CA CYS A 395 9.76 -9.22 -5.84
C CYS A 395 8.42 -9.60 -6.48
N GLN A 396 8.46 -10.10 -7.72
CA GLN A 396 7.36 -10.91 -8.24
C GLN A 396 7.70 -12.38 -8.15
N PHE A 397 6.71 -13.21 -7.84
CA PHE A 397 6.88 -14.65 -7.63
C PHE A 397 5.89 -15.47 -8.45
N GLY A 398 6.37 -16.55 -9.05
CA GLY A 398 5.59 -17.42 -9.91
C GLY A 398 4.82 -18.53 -9.18
N PRO A 399 4.03 -19.34 -9.92
CA PRO A 399 3.30 -20.48 -9.37
C PRO A 399 4.19 -21.54 -8.72
N ASP A 400 5.40 -21.75 -9.25
CA ASP A 400 6.38 -22.69 -8.69
C ASP A 400 6.90 -22.25 -7.32
N VAL A 401 7.10 -20.94 -7.11
CA VAL A 401 7.48 -20.37 -5.82
C VAL A 401 6.38 -20.59 -4.79
N THR A 402 5.13 -20.27 -5.15
CA THR A 402 3.97 -20.52 -4.28
C THR A 402 3.84 -22.00 -3.91
N LYS A 403 3.94 -22.91 -4.88
CA LYS A 403 3.86 -24.35 -4.62
C LYS A 403 4.95 -24.84 -3.67
N LYS A 404 6.21 -24.41 -3.87
CA LYS A 404 7.34 -24.80 -3.01
C LYS A 404 7.18 -24.30 -1.58
N PHE A 405 6.82 -23.03 -1.40
CA PHE A 405 6.62 -22.44 -0.07
C PHE A 405 5.50 -23.15 0.71
N LEU A 406 4.37 -23.40 0.04
CA LEU A 406 3.23 -24.10 0.64
C LEU A 406 3.59 -25.54 1.04
N ALA A 407 4.30 -26.27 0.17
CA ALA A 407 4.75 -27.62 0.47
C ALA A 407 5.73 -27.67 1.65
N LEU A 408 6.71 -26.75 1.68
CA LEU A 408 7.68 -26.63 2.77
C LEU A 408 7.00 -26.38 4.13
N ASN A 409 5.98 -25.52 4.14
CA ASN A 409 5.29 -25.09 5.35
C ASN A 409 4.00 -25.86 5.65
N LYS A 410 3.67 -26.89 4.85
CA LYS A 410 2.46 -27.71 4.98
C LYS A 410 1.16 -26.89 4.96
N LEU A 411 1.09 -25.92 4.06
CA LEU A 411 -0.07 -25.05 3.84
C LEU A 411 -0.82 -25.44 2.56
N ASP A 412 -2.10 -25.09 2.51
CA ASP A 412 -2.97 -25.36 1.36
C ASP A 412 -2.82 -24.28 0.28
N TYR A 413 -2.96 -23.02 0.68
CA TYR A 413 -2.88 -21.82 -0.17
C TYR A 413 -2.58 -20.55 0.65
N ILE A 414 -2.32 -19.44 -0.06
CA ILE A 414 -2.17 -18.10 0.54
C ILE A 414 -3.32 -17.17 0.14
N ILE A 415 -3.69 -16.26 1.04
CA ILE A 415 -4.54 -15.09 0.75
C ILE A 415 -3.67 -13.84 0.89
N ARG A 416 -3.78 -12.94 -0.08
CA ARG A 416 -3.12 -11.64 -0.08
C ARG A 416 -4.03 -10.54 -0.62
N SER A 417 -3.56 -9.29 -0.59
CA SER A 417 -4.36 -8.12 -0.99
C SER A 417 -3.61 -7.23 -1.98
N HIS A 418 -3.23 -5.98 -1.66
CA HIS A 418 -2.20 -5.14 -2.30
C HIS A 418 -2.35 -4.76 -3.79
N GLU A 419 -3.17 -5.47 -4.56
CA GLU A 419 -3.47 -5.21 -5.97
C GLU A 419 -4.97 -5.08 -6.16
N VAL A 420 -5.40 -3.95 -6.74
CA VAL A 420 -6.76 -3.73 -7.21
C VAL A 420 -7.13 -4.84 -8.22
N LYS A 421 -8.34 -5.39 -8.09
CA LYS A 421 -8.91 -6.37 -9.03
C LYS A 421 -10.31 -5.94 -9.43
N ASN A 422 -10.65 -6.10 -10.71
CA ASN A 422 -11.93 -5.63 -11.25
C ASN A 422 -13.14 -6.23 -10.52
N GLU A 423 -13.10 -7.52 -10.18
CA GLU A 423 -14.16 -8.20 -9.43
C GLU A 423 -13.92 -8.19 -7.91
N GLY A 424 -12.97 -7.38 -7.42
CA GLY A 424 -12.56 -7.34 -6.02
C GLY A 424 -11.71 -8.53 -5.55
N TYR A 425 -11.56 -9.57 -6.38
CA TYR A 425 -10.66 -10.70 -6.09
C TYR A 425 -10.09 -11.32 -7.38
N GLU A 426 -9.04 -12.12 -7.23
CA GLU A 426 -8.47 -12.95 -8.29
C GLU A 426 -7.88 -14.24 -7.71
N VAL A 427 -8.03 -15.34 -8.45
CA VAL A 427 -7.48 -16.65 -8.08
C VAL A 427 -6.38 -17.02 -9.06
N ALA A 428 -5.15 -17.11 -8.57
CA ALA A 428 -3.94 -17.36 -9.35
C ALA A 428 -3.18 -18.61 -8.86
N HIS A 429 -2.16 -18.99 -9.63
CA HIS A 429 -1.21 -20.06 -9.29
C HIS A 429 -1.88 -21.41 -8.99
N ASP A 430 -2.81 -21.84 -9.83
CA ASP A 430 -3.58 -23.08 -9.65
C ASP A 430 -4.37 -23.11 -8.33
N ASN A 431 -5.10 -22.02 -8.04
CA ASN A 431 -5.89 -21.82 -6.83
C ASN A 431 -5.08 -21.71 -5.51
N LYS A 432 -3.77 -21.48 -5.60
CA LYS A 432 -2.89 -21.42 -4.43
C LYS A 432 -2.51 -20.01 -4.00
N CYS A 433 -2.78 -18.99 -4.82
CA CYS A 433 -2.56 -17.60 -4.49
C CYS A 433 -3.83 -16.81 -4.77
N ILE A 434 -4.48 -16.29 -3.73
CA ILE A 434 -5.74 -15.57 -3.84
C ILE A 434 -5.49 -14.11 -3.50
N THR A 435 -5.88 -13.20 -4.38
CA THR A 435 -5.91 -11.76 -4.11
C THR A 435 -7.33 -11.36 -3.71
N VAL A 436 -7.50 -10.60 -2.63
CA VAL A 436 -8.76 -9.97 -2.21
C VAL A 436 -8.54 -8.48 -1.97
N PHE A 437 -9.47 -7.65 -2.44
CA PHE A 437 -9.38 -6.20 -2.38
C PHE A 437 -10.75 -5.62 -1.99
N SER A 438 -10.80 -4.81 -0.93
CA SER A 438 -12.05 -4.41 -0.26
C SER A 438 -12.39 -2.92 -0.43
N ALA A 439 -11.70 -2.21 -1.33
CA ALA A 439 -12.00 -0.83 -1.72
C ALA A 439 -12.69 -0.80 -3.10
N PRO A 440 -14.03 -0.85 -3.17
CA PRO A 440 -14.75 -0.71 -4.45
C PRO A 440 -14.58 0.70 -5.02
N ASN A 441 -14.67 0.84 -6.35
CA ASN A 441 -14.44 2.08 -7.09
C ASN A 441 -13.21 2.85 -6.57
N TYR A 442 -12.09 2.16 -6.45
CA TYR A 442 -10.92 2.67 -5.76
C TYR A 442 -10.50 4.06 -6.26
N CYS A 443 -10.22 4.97 -5.31
CA CYS A 443 -9.93 6.38 -5.58
C CYS A 443 -10.98 7.08 -6.46
N ASP A 444 -12.26 6.72 -6.33
CA ASP A 444 -13.41 7.25 -7.07
C ASP A 444 -13.30 7.19 -8.60
N THR A 445 -12.38 6.37 -9.12
CA THR A 445 -11.99 6.41 -10.55
C THR A 445 -11.84 5.04 -11.20
N MET A 446 -11.50 4.01 -10.43
CA MET A 446 -11.15 2.71 -11.00
C MET A 446 -12.37 1.87 -11.42
N GLY A 447 -13.55 2.11 -10.84
CA GLY A 447 -14.77 1.37 -11.19
C GLY A 447 -14.75 -0.13 -10.86
N ASN A 448 -13.78 -0.61 -10.09
CA ASN A 448 -13.70 -1.99 -9.65
C ASN A 448 -14.75 -2.31 -8.57
N LYS A 449 -15.11 -3.59 -8.42
CA LYS A 449 -15.83 -4.08 -7.23
C LYS A 449 -14.88 -4.22 -6.05
N GLY A 450 -15.45 -4.24 -4.85
CA GLY A 450 -14.80 -4.72 -3.64
C GLY A 450 -15.20 -6.18 -3.39
N ALA A 451 -14.39 -6.92 -2.65
CA ALA A 451 -14.74 -8.25 -2.19
C ALA A 451 -14.23 -8.52 -0.77
N PHE A 452 -14.86 -9.48 -0.11
CA PHE A 452 -14.34 -10.14 1.09
C PHE A 452 -14.48 -11.66 0.94
N ILE A 453 -13.65 -12.41 1.66
CA ILE A 453 -13.65 -13.87 1.67
C ILE A 453 -14.30 -14.35 2.96
N THR A 454 -15.15 -15.36 2.87
CA THR A 454 -15.63 -16.14 4.03
C THR A 454 -15.09 -17.57 3.96
N LEU A 455 -14.68 -18.10 5.10
CA LEU A 455 -14.16 -19.44 5.29
C LEU A 455 -14.95 -20.14 6.42
N LYS A 456 -14.96 -21.48 6.41
CA LYS A 456 -15.34 -22.29 7.57
C LYS A 456 -14.14 -23.09 8.07
N GLY A 457 -14.02 -23.28 9.38
CA GLY A 457 -12.87 -23.98 9.98
C GLY A 457 -12.65 -25.39 9.42
N LYS A 458 -13.73 -26.12 9.15
CA LYS A 458 -13.73 -27.52 8.71
C LYS A 458 -13.01 -27.72 7.37
N ASP A 459 -13.36 -26.93 6.37
CA ASP A 459 -12.89 -27.13 4.99
C ASP A 459 -11.85 -26.09 4.56
N MET A 460 -11.87 -24.90 5.17
CA MET A 460 -11.08 -23.74 4.80
C MET A 460 -11.24 -23.39 3.31
N ILE A 461 -12.43 -23.59 2.74
CA ILE A 461 -12.69 -23.28 1.32
C ILE A 461 -13.08 -21.80 1.19
N PRO A 462 -12.38 -21.00 0.36
CA PRO A 462 -12.69 -19.59 0.16
C PRO A 462 -14.01 -19.40 -0.59
N LYS A 463 -14.94 -18.67 0.03
CA LYS A 463 -16.15 -18.16 -0.61
C LYS A 463 -16.06 -16.64 -0.74
N TYR A 464 -16.09 -16.17 -1.98
CA TYR A 464 -16.01 -14.76 -2.33
C TYR A 464 -17.39 -14.10 -2.32
N THR A 465 -17.48 -12.93 -1.69
CA THR A 465 -18.64 -12.04 -1.81
C THR A 465 -18.17 -10.71 -2.37
N THR A 466 -18.71 -10.30 -3.51
CA THR A 466 -18.38 -9.04 -4.18
C THR A 466 -19.44 -7.99 -3.92
N TYR A 467 -19.06 -6.71 -3.88
CA TYR A 467 -19.97 -5.58 -3.68
C TYR A 467 -19.48 -4.34 -4.41
N GLU A 468 -20.43 -3.44 -4.70
CA GLU A 468 -20.17 -2.15 -5.35
C GLU A 468 -19.91 -1.05 -4.31
N ALA A 469 -19.36 0.07 -4.77
CA ALA A 469 -19.12 1.24 -3.93
C ALA A 469 -20.43 1.91 -3.50
N VAL A 470 -20.43 2.51 -2.31
CA VAL A 470 -21.56 3.29 -1.81
C VAL A 470 -21.28 4.80 -1.85
N PRO A 471 -22.33 5.65 -1.90
CA PRO A 471 -22.14 7.09 -1.83
C PRO A 471 -21.43 7.54 -0.54
N HIS A 472 -20.54 8.52 -0.67
CA HIS A 472 -19.85 9.16 0.45
C HIS A 472 -19.91 10.69 0.31
N PRO A 473 -19.63 11.47 1.39
CA PRO A 473 -19.52 12.91 1.33
C PRO A 473 -18.49 13.38 0.30
N ASN A 474 -18.70 14.59 -0.23
CA ASN A 474 -17.89 15.17 -1.30
C ASN A 474 -16.51 15.67 -0.80
N VAL A 475 -15.67 14.72 -0.39
CA VAL A 475 -14.25 14.93 -0.09
C VAL A 475 -13.46 14.07 -1.07
N LYS A 476 -12.72 14.72 -1.96
CA LYS A 476 -11.96 14.02 -3.00
C LYS A 476 -10.91 13.09 -2.38
N PRO A 477 -10.58 11.96 -3.03
CA PRO A 477 -9.41 11.17 -2.68
C PRO A 477 -8.17 12.06 -2.66
N MET A 478 -7.21 11.72 -1.79
CA MET A 478 -5.93 12.41 -1.67
C MET A 478 -6.05 13.88 -1.24
N ALA A 479 -7.16 14.30 -0.64
CA ALA A 479 -7.38 15.69 -0.22
C ALA A 479 -6.33 16.19 0.79
N TYR A 480 -5.75 15.27 1.57
CA TYR A 480 -4.74 15.55 2.59
C TYR A 480 -3.33 15.10 2.18
N ALA A 481 -3.16 14.56 0.97
CA ALA A 481 -1.88 14.09 0.48
C ALA A 481 -0.89 15.23 0.22
N ASN A 482 0.38 14.86 0.10
CA ASN A 482 1.39 15.84 -0.24
C ASN A 482 1.09 16.46 -1.61
N SER A 483 1.06 17.79 -1.68
CA SER A 483 0.82 18.52 -2.92
C SER A 483 1.85 18.20 -4.01
N LEU A 484 3.00 17.62 -3.65
CA LEU A 484 3.95 17.09 -4.62
C LEU A 484 3.41 15.90 -5.41
N LEU A 485 2.54 15.06 -4.83
CA LEU A 485 2.05 13.88 -5.53
C LEU A 485 1.15 14.27 -6.71
N SER A 486 0.37 15.34 -6.57
CA SER A 486 -0.38 15.94 -7.67
C SER A 486 0.51 16.61 -8.73
N LEU A 487 1.76 16.95 -8.37
CA LEU A 487 2.78 17.41 -9.32
C LEU A 487 3.57 16.26 -9.97
N MET A 488 3.55 15.05 -9.39
CA MET A 488 4.33 13.89 -9.86
C MET A 488 3.64 13.06 -10.93
N CYS A 489 2.31 13.18 -11.03
CA CYS A 489 1.49 12.54 -12.05
C CYS A 489 1.15 13.51 -13.18
#